data_AF-A0A9W8EAQ0-F1
#
_entry.id   AF-A0A9W8EAQ0-F1
#
_cell.length_a   1.000
_cell.length_b   1.000
_cell.length_c   1.000
_cell.angle_alpha   90.00
_cell.angle_beta   90.00
_cell.angle_gamma   90.00
#
_symmetry.space_group_name_H-M   'P 1'
#
loop_
_entity.id
_entity.type
_entity.pdbx_description
1 polymer ?
#
loop_
_entity_poly.entity_id
_entity_poly.type
_entity_poly.pdbx_seq_one_letter_code
_entity_poly.pdbx_strand_id
1 'polypeptide(L)'
;MAFPANSDARYTQFEQEHRNQFQAINLPEHLWLKLYTKLSNDQFDAGQLFAFAEEDPSPLSQYALVLKVDSLAKESDVFLVDHAWATTSADPYQQLLSDPQLLERMAAIVRMPVNLSPAPATTTATAAPNACPPQLSEDEWKSLVTTVRTEGKVSESAAQQLLANSNYDLVTAIMSATMPDLGEGETMSQIKRQIMGQMSADAPTPEPRWATTRYRCHQYEAMQDDGTLAGVVEIQTVVGPEVPSRRIQCQIRPHNLSLAVQGLPPILDGTLFAEIDPTESTWTLEHGEVTILLRKKASDQAWPELILGEKRVDQTVYEAQVRQVATALQPYMQTYTYVHFGTNGVPQQGTVWYVMDEVGNAMANSTAPNTACYSFLYCSPTTGAVNAYNVMWPIQDLTQGEKVTRDFRLTRPDTATK
;
A
#
# COMPACT_ATOMS: atom_id res chain seq x y z
N MET A 1 17.13 47.09 -5.22
CA MET A 1 16.64 47.24 -3.82
C MET A 1 17.66 46.56 -2.94
N ALA A 2 18.15 47.24 -1.90
CA ALA A 2 19.07 46.64 -0.95
C ALA A 2 18.31 45.58 -0.14
N PHE A 3 18.78 44.34 -0.22
CA PHE A 3 18.29 43.24 0.60
C PHE A 3 18.74 43.47 2.06
N PRO A 4 17.91 43.14 3.07
CA PRO A 4 18.29 43.32 4.47
C PRO A 4 19.53 42.49 4.80
N ALA A 5 20.47 43.01 5.61
CA ALA A 5 21.76 42.37 5.90
C ALA A 5 21.70 40.90 6.37
N ASN A 6 20.53 40.43 6.85
CA ASN A 6 20.28 39.07 7.28
C ASN A 6 19.88 38.09 6.15
N SER A 7 19.53 38.56 4.94
CA SER A 7 19.29 37.70 3.77
C SER A 7 20.57 37.36 3.02
N ASP A 8 21.56 38.26 3.00
CA ASP A 8 22.86 37.98 2.37
C ASP A 8 23.64 36.89 3.14
N ALA A 9 23.59 36.92 4.48
CA ALA A 9 24.23 35.89 5.30
C ALA A 9 23.58 34.50 5.12
N ARG A 10 22.24 34.44 5.07
CA ARG A 10 21.49 33.18 4.85
C ARG A 10 21.70 32.62 3.45
N TYR A 11 21.73 33.48 2.43
CA TYR A 11 22.06 33.06 1.07
C TYR A 11 23.52 32.56 0.97
N THR A 12 24.47 33.25 1.59
CA THR A 12 25.89 32.84 1.60
C THR A 12 26.06 31.46 2.22
N GLN A 13 25.37 31.18 3.34
CA GLN A 13 25.37 29.87 3.96
C GLN A 13 24.75 28.81 3.03
N PHE A 14 23.56 29.09 2.47
CA PHE A 14 22.90 28.21 1.51
C PHE A 14 23.80 27.88 0.31
N GLU A 15 24.48 28.88 -0.25
CA GLU A 15 25.41 28.69 -1.34
C GLU A 15 26.57 27.77 -0.92
N GLN A 16 27.18 27.99 0.24
CA GLN A 16 28.28 27.15 0.73
C GLN A 16 27.84 25.69 0.96
N GLU A 17 26.66 25.48 1.52
CA GLU A 17 26.11 24.14 1.82
C GLU A 17 25.71 23.38 0.55
N HIS A 18 25.15 24.07 -0.44
CA HIS A 18 24.56 23.43 -1.62
C HIS A 18 25.41 23.54 -2.90
N ARG A 19 26.52 24.29 -2.90
CA ARG A 19 27.41 24.48 -4.06
C ARG A 19 27.79 23.16 -4.74
N ASN A 20 28.15 22.14 -3.96
CA ASN A 20 28.52 20.83 -4.50
C ASN A 20 27.33 20.15 -5.22
N GLN A 21 26.10 20.31 -4.70
CA GLN A 21 24.90 19.79 -5.35
C GLN A 21 24.63 20.53 -6.67
N PHE A 22 24.73 21.87 -6.68
CA PHE A 22 24.53 22.68 -7.89
C PHE A 22 25.53 22.33 -9.00
N GLN A 23 26.80 22.18 -8.64
CA GLN A 23 27.84 21.78 -9.57
C GLN A 23 27.63 20.35 -10.08
N ALA A 24 27.17 19.43 -9.23
CA ALA A 24 26.89 18.05 -9.63
C ALA A 24 25.74 17.95 -10.65
N ILE A 25 24.74 18.83 -10.56
CA ILE A 25 23.62 18.89 -11.51
C ILE A 25 23.82 19.89 -12.65
N ASN A 26 24.99 20.54 -12.74
CA ASN A 26 25.30 21.61 -13.71
C ASN A 26 24.26 22.76 -13.69
N LEU A 27 23.75 23.16 -12.53
CA LEU A 27 22.87 24.31 -12.40
C LEU A 27 23.66 25.62 -12.58
N PRO A 28 23.29 26.50 -13.53
CA PRO A 28 23.96 27.78 -13.74
C PRO A 28 24.00 28.67 -12.50
N GLU A 29 25.16 29.30 -12.22
CA GLU A 29 25.40 30.06 -11.00
C GLU A 29 24.41 31.22 -10.80
N HIS A 30 23.99 31.88 -11.89
CA HIS A 30 23.04 32.99 -11.83
C HIS A 30 21.62 32.56 -11.43
N LEU A 31 21.31 31.26 -11.48
CA LEU A 31 20.01 30.71 -11.06
C LEU A 31 19.97 30.33 -9.58
N TRP A 32 21.12 30.26 -8.89
CA TRP A 32 21.18 29.80 -7.49
C TRP A 32 20.39 30.69 -6.53
N LEU A 33 20.49 32.01 -6.71
CA LEU A 33 19.73 32.98 -5.90
C LEU A 33 18.22 32.91 -6.18
N LYS A 34 17.82 32.67 -7.43
CA LYS A 34 16.41 32.48 -7.79
C LYS A 34 15.87 31.21 -7.12
N LEU A 35 16.61 30.10 -7.22
CA LEU A 35 16.26 28.84 -6.59
C LEU A 35 16.12 28.99 -5.06
N TYR A 36 17.08 29.66 -4.41
CA TYR A 36 17.01 29.96 -2.98
C TYR A 36 15.74 30.72 -2.61
N THR A 37 15.38 31.73 -3.41
CA THR A 37 14.19 32.55 -3.18
C THR A 37 12.91 31.71 -3.30
N LYS A 38 12.84 30.82 -4.30
CA LYS A 38 11.68 29.93 -4.48
C LYS A 38 11.58 28.90 -3.35
N LEU A 39 12.69 28.27 -2.96
CA LEU A 39 12.74 27.30 -1.86
C LEU A 39 12.38 27.93 -0.51
N SER A 40 12.90 29.12 -0.22
CA SER A 40 12.67 29.80 1.06
C SER A 40 11.22 30.27 1.25
N ASN A 41 10.46 30.37 0.17
CA ASN A 41 9.07 30.83 0.15
C ASN A 41 8.08 29.73 -0.27
N ASP A 42 8.53 28.46 -0.40
CA ASP A 42 7.74 27.34 -0.93
C ASP A 42 6.98 27.69 -2.22
N GLN A 43 7.68 28.35 -3.16
CA GLN A 43 7.08 28.89 -4.38
C GLN A 43 7.13 27.87 -5.54
N PHE A 44 5.98 27.28 -5.84
CA PHE A 44 5.75 26.41 -7.00
C PHE A 44 5.07 27.19 -8.13
N ASP A 45 5.86 27.77 -9.04
CA ASP A 45 5.39 28.71 -10.06
C ASP A 45 5.46 28.18 -11.49
N ALA A 46 5.74 26.89 -11.69
CA ALA A 46 5.75 26.26 -13.01
C ALA A 46 4.42 26.50 -13.77
N GLY A 47 3.27 26.45 -13.09
CA GLY A 47 1.96 26.69 -13.69
C GLY A 47 1.73 28.10 -14.25
N GLN A 48 2.62 29.06 -13.96
CA GLN A 48 2.57 30.39 -14.57
C GLN A 48 3.05 30.38 -16.03
N LEU A 49 4.03 29.53 -16.35
CA LEU A 49 4.70 29.49 -17.65
C LEU A 49 4.40 28.23 -18.46
N PHE A 50 3.95 27.15 -17.81
CA PHE A 50 3.65 25.88 -18.45
C PHE A 50 2.16 25.52 -18.36
N ALA A 51 1.72 24.65 -19.24
CA ALA A 51 0.37 24.11 -19.27
C ALA A 51 0.40 22.61 -19.63
N PHE A 52 -0.72 21.93 -19.36
CA PHE A 52 -0.93 20.53 -19.75
C PHE A 52 -1.64 20.48 -21.11
N ALA A 53 -1.06 19.76 -22.07
CA ALA A 53 -1.64 19.53 -23.40
C ALA A 53 -1.91 18.03 -23.62
N GLU A 54 -3.05 17.71 -24.24
CA GLU A 54 -3.49 16.32 -24.48
C GLU A 54 -2.97 15.73 -25.80
N GLU A 55 -2.50 16.57 -26.74
CA GLU A 55 -2.34 16.19 -28.14
C GLU A 55 -1.16 15.24 -28.44
N ASP A 56 -0.27 14.97 -27.48
CA ASP A 56 0.76 13.92 -27.58
C ASP A 56 1.39 13.68 -26.19
N PRO A 57 0.82 12.77 -25.38
CA PRO A 57 1.09 12.63 -23.95
C PRO A 57 2.50 12.13 -23.60
N SER A 58 2.94 12.41 -22.37
CA SER A 58 4.12 11.78 -21.79
C SER A 58 3.88 10.27 -21.54
N PRO A 59 4.91 9.40 -21.59
CA PRO A 59 4.77 8.01 -21.17
C PRO A 59 4.24 7.83 -19.74
N LEU A 60 4.41 8.86 -18.89
CA LEU A 60 4.02 8.86 -17.48
C LEU A 60 2.79 9.75 -17.21
N SER A 61 2.15 10.33 -18.24
CA SER A 61 0.97 11.20 -18.05
C SER A 61 0.18 11.36 -19.34
N GLN A 62 -1.16 11.33 -19.28
CA GLN A 62 -2.08 11.76 -20.37
C GLN A 62 -1.86 13.18 -20.89
N TYR A 63 -1.02 13.96 -20.20
CA TYR A 63 -0.66 15.28 -20.66
C TYR A 63 0.82 15.34 -20.95
N ALA A 64 1.18 16.10 -21.98
CA ALA A 64 2.50 16.67 -22.12
C ALA A 64 2.53 18.04 -21.44
N LEU A 65 3.60 18.32 -20.72
CA LEU A 65 3.91 19.67 -20.25
C LEU A 65 4.40 20.49 -21.44
N VAL A 66 3.75 21.61 -21.72
CA VAL A 66 4.08 22.53 -22.82
C VAL A 66 4.29 23.94 -22.33
N LEU A 67 5.09 24.73 -23.04
CA LEU A 67 5.24 26.16 -22.75
C LEU A 67 3.94 26.91 -23.11
N LYS A 68 3.40 27.67 -22.16
CA LYS A 68 2.18 28.48 -22.32
C LYS A 68 2.47 29.88 -22.86
N VAL A 69 3.62 30.45 -22.51
CA VAL A 69 4.03 31.80 -22.92
C VAL A 69 4.74 31.81 -24.26
N ASP A 70 4.87 32.99 -24.88
CA ASP A 70 5.44 33.18 -26.22
C ASP A 70 6.85 32.56 -26.37
N SER A 71 7.71 32.79 -25.38
CA SER A 71 9.08 32.28 -25.38
C SER A 71 9.64 32.15 -23.97
N LEU A 72 10.50 31.15 -23.74
CA LEU A 72 11.30 30.98 -22.53
C LEU A 72 12.75 30.75 -22.94
N ALA A 73 13.62 31.71 -22.62
CA ALA A 73 15.02 31.63 -23.02
C ALA A 73 15.79 30.56 -22.22
N LYS A 74 16.84 30.02 -22.84
CA LYS A 74 17.80 29.12 -22.21
C LYS A 74 18.31 29.72 -20.89
N GLU A 75 18.32 28.90 -19.84
CA GLU A 75 18.82 29.23 -18.51
C GLU A 75 18.21 30.52 -17.92
N SER A 76 17.01 30.89 -18.35
CA SER A 76 16.38 32.16 -17.92
C SER A 76 15.68 32.06 -16.57
N ASP A 77 15.19 30.88 -16.19
CA ASP A 77 14.49 30.65 -14.93
C ASP A 77 14.70 29.21 -14.40
N VAL A 78 14.26 28.97 -13.18
CA VAL A 78 14.39 27.68 -12.47
C VAL A 78 13.09 27.38 -11.72
N PHE A 79 12.64 26.12 -11.72
CA PHE A 79 11.35 25.70 -11.17
C PHE A 79 11.52 24.53 -10.22
N LEU A 80 10.65 24.47 -9.21
CA LEU A 80 10.55 23.35 -8.28
C LEU A 80 9.50 22.36 -8.79
N VAL A 81 9.86 21.08 -8.74
CA VAL A 81 9.00 19.93 -9.05
C VAL A 81 8.96 19.06 -7.80
N ASP A 82 7.76 18.84 -7.27
CA ASP A 82 7.60 18.18 -5.97
C ASP A 82 7.68 16.65 -6.08
N HIS A 83 7.90 15.99 -4.94
CA HIS A 83 7.84 14.53 -4.81
C HIS A 83 6.50 14.14 -4.19
N ALA A 84 5.56 13.70 -5.01
CA ALA A 84 4.25 13.24 -4.55
C ALA A 84 4.36 12.07 -3.54
N TRP A 85 5.43 11.28 -3.67
CA TRP A 85 5.85 10.27 -2.70
C TRP A 85 7.37 10.12 -2.70
N ALA A 86 7.96 10.05 -1.52
CA ALA A 86 9.36 9.69 -1.31
C ALA A 86 9.49 8.72 -0.13
N THR A 87 10.39 7.74 -0.23
CA THR A 87 10.63 6.77 0.83
C THR A 87 12.07 6.27 0.86
N THR A 88 12.60 6.08 2.06
CA THR A 88 13.87 5.38 2.35
C THR A 88 13.66 3.90 2.70
N SER A 89 12.40 3.43 2.68
CA SER A 89 12.08 2.04 3.00
C SER A 89 12.77 1.08 2.04
N ALA A 90 13.34 0.00 2.59
CA ALA A 90 13.83 -1.12 1.80
C ALA A 90 12.68 -1.84 1.06
N ASP A 91 11.44 -1.66 1.55
CA ASP A 91 10.23 -2.21 0.95
C ASP A 91 9.16 -1.11 0.78
N PRO A 92 9.17 -0.39 -0.37
CA PRO A 92 8.14 0.59 -0.71
C PRO A 92 6.74 -0.04 -0.86
N TYR A 93 6.66 -1.32 -1.22
CA TYR A 93 5.38 -2.03 -1.37
C TYR A 93 4.70 -2.21 -0.02
N GLN A 94 5.44 -2.56 1.02
CA GLN A 94 4.89 -2.67 2.38
C GLN A 94 4.32 -1.34 2.90
N GLN A 95 4.93 -0.22 2.49
CA GLN A 95 4.42 1.10 2.82
C GLN A 95 3.08 1.38 2.12
N LEU A 96 2.93 1.03 0.84
CA LEU A 96 1.66 1.13 0.12
C LEU A 96 0.59 0.22 0.72
N LEU A 97 0.97 -0.97 1.19
CA LEU A 97 0.04 -1.91 1.81
C LEU A 97 -0.49 -1.39 3.16
N SER A 98 0.37 -0.77 3.96
CA SER A 98 0.06 -0.32 5.32
C SER A 98 -0.59 1.07 5.39
N ASP A 99 -0.43 1.89 4.36
CA ASP A 99 -1.01 3.25 4.29
C ASP A 99 -2.04 3.38 3.15
N PRO A 100 -3.34 3.21 3.46
CA PRO A 100 -4.41 3.36 2.48
C PRO A 100 -4.50 4.75 1.85
N GLN A 101 -4.13 5.82 2.59
CA GLN A 101 -4.19 7.18 2.05
C GLN A 101 -3.08 7.40 1.04
N LEU A 102 -1.87 6.90 1.33
CA LEU A 102 -0.79 6.87 0.35
C LEU A 102 -1.18 6.04 -0.87
N LEU A 103 -1.75 4.85 -0.67
CA LEU A 103 -2.22 3.99 -1.76
C LEU A 103 -3.23 4.74 -2.64
N GLU A 104 -4.27 5.36 -2.08
CA GLU A 104 -5.26 6.13 -2.83
C GLU A 104 -4.61 7.25 -3.67
N ARG A 105 -3.66 8.01 -3.09
CA ARG A 105 -2.94 9.05 -3.82
C ARG A 105 -2.08 8.48 -4.95
N MET A 106 -1.30 7.44 -4.68
CA MET A 106 -0.45 6.83 -5.71
C MET A 106 -1.27 6.17 -6.81
N ALA A 107 -2.39 5.56 -6.44
CA ALA A 107 -3.34 4.98 -7.38
C ALA A 107 -4.01 6.06 -8.24
N ALA A 108 -4.27 7.26 -7.71
CA ALA A 108 -4.71 8.41 -8.50
C ALA A 108 -3.65 8.86 -9.52
N ILE A 109 -2.36 8.88 -9.15
CA ILE A 109 -1.26 9.21 -10.06
C ILE A 109 -1.21 8.23 -11.24
N VAL A 110 -1.29 6.92 -10.96
CA VAL A 110 -1.28 5.88 -12.01
C VAL A 110 -2.66 5.60 -12.62
N ARG A 111 -3.70 6.34 -12.20
CA ARG A 111 -5.08 6.25 -12.70
C ARG A 111 -5.74 4.89 -12.51
N MET A 112 -5.45 4.25 -11.40
CA MET A 112 -6.06 3.02 -10.97
C MET A 112 -6.94 3.31 -9.77
N PRO A 113 -8.27 3.50 -9.92
CA PRO A 113 -9.12 3.74 -8.76
C PRO A 113 -9.09 2.52 -7.83
N VAL A 114 -8.75 2.75 -6.56
CA VAL A 114 -8.79 1.72 -5.52
C VAL A 114 -10.23 1.58 -5.07
N ASN A 115 -10.89 0.50 -5.50
CA ASN A 115 -12.22 0.17 -5.00
C ASN A 115 -12.06 -0.72 -3.78
N LEU A 116 -12.01 -0.09 -2.60
CA LEU A 116 -12.12 -0.76 -1.31
C LEU A 116 -13.58 -1.22 -1.14
N SER A 117 -14.00 -2.21 -1.93
CA SER A 117 -15.31 -2.80 -1.76
C SER A 117 -15.35 -3.41 -0.36
N PRO A 118 -16.38 -3.12 0.46
CA PRO A 118 -16.55 -3.84 1.71
C PRO A 118 -16.56 -5.34 1.38
N ALA A 119 -15.82 -6.13 2.15
CA ALA A 119 -15.91 -7.58 2.06
C ALA A 119 -17.40 -7.95 2.04
N PRO A 120 -17.85 -8.86 1.16
CA PRO A 120 -19.24 -9.28 1.21
C PRO A 120 -19.51 -9.68 2.65
N ALA A 121 -20.44 -8.98 3.29
CA ALA A 121 -20.88 -9.36 4.62
C ALA A 121 -21.13 -10.86 4.56
N THR A 122 -20.75 -11.59 5.61
CA THR A 122 -21.18 -12.97 5.84
C THR A 122 -22.69 -12.96 5.96
N THR A 123 -23.35 -12.73 4.83
CA THR A 123 -24.76 -12.74 4.61
C THR A 123 -24.96 -14.18 4.29
N THR A 124 -25.60 -14.89 5.21
CA THR A 124 -26.33 -16.12 4.92
C THR A 124 -26.78 -16.09 3.47
N ALA A 125 -26.12 -16.91 2.65
CA ALA A 125 -26.28 -16.93 1.22
C ALA A 125 -27.76 -17.15 0.90
N THR A 126 -28.43 -16.07 0.49
CA THR A 126 -29.70 -16.12 -0.23
C THR A 126 -29.44 -15.58 -1.63
N ALA A 127 -28.34 -16.03 -2.25
CA ALA A 127 -28.26 -16.04 -3.71
C ALA A 127 -29.28 -17.06 -4.19
N ALA A 128 -30.19 -16.65 -5.09
CA ALA A 128 -31.15 -17.56 -5.68
C ALA A 128 -30.41 -18.80 -6.23
N PRO A 129 -30.79 -20.03 -5.86
CA PRO A 129 -29.96 -21.23 -6.03
C PRO A 129 -29.69 -21.65 -7.48
N ASN A 130 -30.14 -20.88 -8.47
CA ASN A 130 -30.18 -21.30 -9.87
C ASN A 130 -29.40 -20.38 -10.83
N ALA A 131 -28.67 -19.37 -10.33
CA ALA A 131 -27.89 -18.45 -11.17
C ALA A 131 -26.39 -18.83 -11.18
N CYS A 132 -25.75 -18.67 -12.34
CA CYS A 132 -24.30 -18.81 -12.48
C CYS A 132 -23.60 -17.82 -11.53
N PRO A 133 -22.69 -18.27 -10.66
CA PRO A 133 -21.96 -17.35 -9.78
C PRO A 133 -21.08 -16.40 -10.62
N PRO A 134 -20.92 -15.13 -10.19
CA PRO A 134 -20.20 -14.12 -10.97
C PRO A 134 -18.70 -14.42 -11.15
N GLN A 135 -18.15 -15.38 -10.41
CA GLN A 135 -16.76 -15.83 -10.48
C GLN A 135 -16.49 -16.93 -11.50
N LEU A 136 -17.53 -17.51 -12.12
CA LEU A 136 -17.41 -18.60 -13.10
C LEU A 136 -18.01 -18.20 -14.44
N SER A 137 -17.43 -18.67 -15.54
CA SER A 137 -18.05 -18.57 -16.85
C SER A 137 -19.28 -19.48 -16.94
N GLU A 138 -20.23 -19.15 -17.83
CA GLU A 138 -21.42 -19.99 -18.03
C GLU A 138 -21.07 -21.44 -18.41
N ASP A 139 -19.97 -21.64 -19.15
CA ASP A 139 -19.55 -22.96 -19.61
C ASP A 139 -18.92 -23.78 -18.47
N GLU A 140 -18.14 -23.15 -17.59
CA GLU A 140 -17.62 -23.78 -16.37
C GLU A 140 -18.76 -24.15 -15.42
N TRP A 141 -19.75 -23.27 -15.26
CA TRP A 141 -20.93 -23.52 -14.43
C TRP A 141 -21.77 -24.68 -14.96
N LYS A 142 -22.06 -24.70 -16.27
CA LYS A 142 -22.78 -25.81 -16.92
C LYS A 142 -22.01 -27.13 -16.76
N SER A 143 -20.69 -27.10 -16.88
CA SER A 143 -19.82 -28.28 -16.70
C SER A 143 -19.87 -28.82 -15.27
N LEU A 144 -19.72 -27.96 -14.25
CA LEU A 144 -19.78 -28.35 -12.84
C LEU A 144 -21.14 -28.93 -12.45
N VAL A 145 -22.23 -28.23 -12.80
CA VAL A 145 -23.60 -28.69 -12.53
C VAL A 145 -23.86 -30.02 -13.21
N THR A 146 -23.44 -30.19 -14.48
CA THR A 146 -23.59 -31.45 -15.21
C THR A 146 -22.82 -32.60 -14.54
N THR A 147 -21.62 -32.32 -14.04
CA THR A 147 -20.77 -33.33 -13.38
C THR A 147 -21.36 -33.77 -12.05
N VAL A 148 -21.78 -32.84 -11.17
CA VAL A 148 -22.45 -33.17 -9.89
C VAL A 148 -23.78 -33.89 -10.12
N ARG A 149 -24.55 -33.49 -11.13
CA ARG A 149 -25.81 -34.16 -11.49
C ARG A 149 -25.59 -35.61 -11.92
N THR A 150 -24.54 -35.85 -12.72
CA THR A 150 -24.25 -37.18 -13.29
C THR A 150 -23.69 -38.12 -12.23
N GLU A 151 -22.68 -37.67 -11.47
CA GLU A 151 -22.01 -38.47 -10.45
C GLU A 151 -22.88 -38.63 -9.19
N GLY A 152 -23.55 -37.56 -8.78
CA GLY A 152 -24.44 -37.52 -7.62
C GLY A 152 -25.82 -38.12 -7.82
N LYS A 153 -26.25 -38.34 -9.07
CA LYS A 153 -27.61 -38.76 -9.46
C LYS A 153 -28.72 -37.88 -8.86
N VAL A 154 -28.45 -36.60 -8.64
CA VAL A 154 -29.38 -35.61 -8.07
C VAL A 154 -30.05 -34.79 -9.17
N SER A 155 -31.11 -34.06 -8.85
CA SER A 155 -31.73 -33.10 -9.79
C SER A 155 -30.79 -31.91 -10.05
N GLU A 156 -31.01 -31.19 -11.15
CA GLU A 156 -30.18 -30.02 -11.49
C GLU A 156 -30.22 -28.93 -10.41
N SER A 157 -31.40 -28.65 -9.86
CA SER A 157 -31.55 -27.71 -8.74
C SER A 157 -30.83 -28.19 -7.48
N ALA A 158 -30.85 -29.50 -7.20
CA ALA A 158 -30.10 -30.06 -6.06
C ALA A 158 -28.59 -30.02 -6.28
N ALA A 159 -28.10 -30.26 -7.51
CA ALA A 159 -26.69 -30.11 -7.86
C ALA A 159 -26.20 -28.66 -7.69
N GLN A 160 -27.01 -27.68 -8.12
CA GLN A 160 -26.70 -26.26 -7.95
C GLN A 160 -26.67 -25.86 -6.47
N GLN A 161 -27.60 -26.36 -5.66
CA GLN A 161 -27.61 -26.16 -4.20
C GLN A 161 -26.40 -26.80 -3.52
N LEU A 162 -26.02 -28.03 -3.89
CA LEU A 162 -24.85 -28.70 -3.33
C LEU A 162 -23.56 -27.96 -3.68
N LEU A 163 -23.44 -27.46 -4.91
CA LEU A 163 -22.32 -26.61 -5.32
C LEU A 163 -22.31 -25.29 -4.55
N ALA A 164 -23.46 -24.64 -4.34
CA ALA A 164 -23.51 -23.42 -3.54
C ALA A 164 -23.09 -23.67 -2.08
N ASN A 165 -23.52 -24.80 -1.49
CA ASN A 165 -23.18 -25.18 -0.12
C ASN A 165 -21.72 -25.63 0.04
N SER A 166 -21.09 -26.12 -1.03
CA SER A 166 -19.69 -26.55 -1.04
C SER A 166 -18.72 -25.47 -1.56
N ASN A 167 -19.17 -24.21 -1.64
CA ASN A 167 -18.39 -23.10 -2.22
C ASN A 167 -17.82 -23.43 -3.62
N TYR A 168 -18.65 -24.10 -4.42
CA TYR A 168 -18.40 -24.54 -5.79
C TYR A 168 -17.29 -25.59 -5.94
N ASP A 169 -16.87 -26.23 -4.83
CA ASP A 169 -15.96 -27.39 -4.86
C ASP A 169 -16.69 -28.64 -5.36
N LEU A 170 -16.21 -29.19 -6.47
CA LEU A 170 -16.83 -30.29 -7.20
C LEU A 170 -16.82 -31.61 -6.42
N VAL A 171 -15.70 -31.93 -5.77
CA VAL A 171 -15.50 -33.22 -5.09
C VAL A 171 -16.39 -33.29 -3.84
N THR A 172 -16.44 -32.20 -3.09
CA THR A 172 -17.28 -32.06 -1.90
C THR A 172 -18.77 -32.13 -2.23
N ALA A 173 -19.19 -31.50 -3.34
CA ALA A 173 -20.56 -31.57 -3.83
C ALA A 173 -20.98 -33.01 -4.24
N ILE A 174 -20.10 -33.74 -4.95
CA ILE A 174 -20.37 -35.12 -5.38
C ILE A 174 -20.45 -36.06 -4.17
N MET A 175 -19.53 -35.94 -3.21
CA MET A 175 -19.56 -36.74 -1.98
C MET A 175 -20.86 -36.54 -1.19
N SER A 176 -21.30 -35.29 -1.10
CA SER A 176 -22.56 -34.92 -0.41
C SER A 176 -23.79 -35.46 -1.14
N ALA A 177 -23.74 -35.57 -2.47
CA ALA A 177 -24.82 -36.12 -3.30
C ALA A 177 -24.92 -37.66 -3.24
N THR A 178 -23.78 -38.36 -3.18
CA THR A 178 -23.74 -39.84 -3.27
C THR A 178 -23.93 -40.56 -1.95
N MET A 179 -23.80 -39.86 -0.82
CA MET A 179 -23.97 -40.43 0.51
C MET A 179 -25.00 -39.64 1.34
N PRO A 180 -26.31 -39.68 0.99
CA PRO A 180 -27.32 -38.84 1.63
C PRO A 180 -27.80 -39.38 2.98
N ASP A 181 -27.55 -40.66 3.30
CA ASP A 181 -28.11 -41.33 4.49
C ASP A 181 -27.15 -42.40 5.03
N LEU A 182 -26.22 -41.97 5.89
CA LEU A 182 -25.57 -42.87 6.85
C LEU A 182 -26.11 -42.53 8.24
N GLY A 183 -27.34 -42.99 8.47
CA GLY A 183 -28.08 -42.86 9.73
C GLY A 183 -27.37 -43.40 10.97
N GLU A 184 -27.87 -42.90 12.10
CA GLU A 184 -27.37 -42.94 13.48
C GLU A 184 -27.39 -44.35 14.12
N GLY A 185 -26.57 -45.29 13.64
CA GLY A 185 -26.38 -46.60 14.27
C GLY A 185 -25.11 -46.69 15.14
N GLU A 186 -25.26 -47.06 16.43
CA GLU A 186 -24.16 -47.29 17.39
C GLU A 186 -23.06 -48.22 16.88
N THR A 187 -23.42 -49.24 16.09
CA THR A 187 -22.48 -50.23 15.55
C THR A 187 -21.54 -49.65 14.49
N MET A 188 -22.04 -48.71 13.67
CA MET A 188 -21.20 -48.01 12.69
C MET A 188 -20.43 -46.86 13.33
N SER A 189 -20.85 -46.38 14.52
CA SER A 189 -20.05 -45.44 15.32
C SER A 189 -18.77 -46.09 15.83
N GLN A 190 -18.79 -47.40 16.10
CA GLN A 190 -17.61 -48.19 16.47
C GLN A 190 -16.73 -48.50 15.26
N ILE A 191 -17.33 -48.82 14.11
CA ILE A 191 -16.60 -49.05 12.85
C ILE A 191 -16.01 -47.72 12.31
N LYS A 192 -16.73 -46.60 12.41
CA LYS A 192 -16.22 -45.22 12.19
C LYS A 192 -15.04 -44.95 13.11
N ARG A 193 -15.13 -45.27 14.42
CA ARG A 193 -14.01 -45.10 15.36
C ARG A 193 -12.80 -45.96 15.01
N GLN A 194 -13.03 -47.16 14.46
CA GLN A 194 -11.98 -48.13 14.14
C GLN A 194 -11.28 -47.81 12.81
N ILE A 195 -12.00 -47.21 11.85
CA ILE A 195 -11.45 -46.72 10.58
C ILE A 195 -10.85 -45.31 10.75
N MET A 196 -11.52 -44.41 11.50
CA MET A 196 -11.00 -43.08 11.88
C MET A 196 -9.87 -43.15 12.92
N GLY A 197 -9.69 -44.28 13.60
CA GLY A 197 -8.50 -44.52 14.42
C GLY A 197 -7.22 -44.68 13.60
N GLN A 198 -7.33 -44.84 12.27
CA GLN A 198 -6.20 -44.97 11.35
C GLN A 198 -5.96 -43.74 10.47
N MET A 199 -6.81 -42.71 10.54
CA MET A 199 -6.64 -41.46 9.83
C MET A 199 -6.86 -40.32 10.82
N SER A 200 -5.76 -39.64 11.16
CA SER A 200 -5.66 -38.49 12.05
C SER A 200 -6.94 -37.64 12.11
N ALA A 201 -7.46 -37.48 13.33
CA ALA A 201 -8.45 -36.48 13.67
C ALA A 201 -7.87 -35.09 13.38
N ASP A 202 -8.49 -34.39 12.42
CA ASP A 202 -8.67 -32.92 12.39
C ASP A 202 -9.26 -32.53 11.03
N ALA A 203 -10.58 -32.30 11.00
CA ALA A 203 -11.18 -31.43 10.00
C ALA A 203 -11.89 -30.32 10.78
N PRO A 204 -11.25 -29.15 11.00
CA PRO A 204 -11.85 -28.08 11.77
C PRO A 204 -13.03 -27.47 11.00
N THR A 205 -14.08 -27.15 11.75
CA THR A 205 -15.13 -26.20 11.37
C THR A 205 -14.50 -24.94 10.77
N PRO A 206 -15.03 -24.34 9.68
CA PRO A 206 -14.43 -23.15 9.09
C PRO A 206 -14.49 -21.98 10.09
N GLU A 207 -13.34 -21.67 10.68
CA GLU A 207 -13.19 -20.63 11.68
C GLU A 207 -13.38 -19.24 11.04
N PRO A 208 -14.16 -18.33 11.66
CA PRO A 208 -14.44 -17.04 11.06
C PRO A 208 -13.18 -16.18 10.96
N ARG A 209 -12.90 -15.71 9.73
CA ARG A 209 -11.78 -14.82 9.40
C ARG A 209 -12.31 -13.51 8.85
N TRP A 210 -11.72 -12.40 9.26
CA TRP A 210 -11.95 -11.10 8.63
C TRP A 210 -10.69 -10.25 8.66
N ALA A 211 -10.65 -9.23 7.81
CA ALA A 211 -9.50 -8.34 7.70
C ALA A 211 -9.95 -6.89 7.51
N THR A 212 -9.09 -5.98 7.94
CA THR A 212 -9.13 -4.56 7.61
C THR A 212 -7.92 -4.22 6.74
N THR A 213 -7.78 -2.97 6.31
CA THR A 213 -6.58 -2.54 5.57
C THR A 213 -5.30 -2.56 6.43
N ARG A 214 -5.41 -2.76 7.74
CA ARG A 214 -4.29 -2.64 8.69
C ARG A 214 -3.97 -3.93 9.44
N TYR A 215 -4.95 -4.79 9.69
CA TYR A 215 -4.77 -6.02 10.46
C TYR A 215 -5.74 -7.11 10.01
N ARG A 216 -5.39 -8.36 10.33
CA ARG A 216 -6.23 -9.55 10.13
C ARG A 216 -6.69 -10.07 11.47
N CYS A 217 -7.88 -10.64 11.49
CA CYS A 217 -8.46 -11.28 12.65
C CYS A 217 -8.89 -12.71 12.31
N HIS A 218 -8.58 -13.60 13.24
CA HIS A 218 -9.00 -14.99 13.21
C HIS A 218 -9.62 -15.33 14.56
N GLN A 219 -10.84 -15.87 14.56
CA GLN A 219 -11.47 -16.30 15.80
C GLN A 219 -11.67 -17.81 15.82
N TYR A 220 -11.36 -18.42 16.94
CA TYR A 220 -11.42 -19.86 17.15
C TYR A 220 -11.63 -20.20 18.62
N GLU A 221 -11.93 -21.46 18.92
CA GLU A 221 -11.99 -21.97 20.28
C GLU A 221 -10.72 -22.77 20.58
N ALA A 222 -10.05 -22.45 21.69
CA ALA A 222 -8.87 -23.17 22.14
C ALA A 222 -9.15 -23.89 23.44
N MET A 223 -8.67 -25.14 23.54
CA MET A 223 -8.70 -25.91 24.77
C MET A 223 -7.66 -25.36 25.76
N GLN A 224 -8.09 -25.14 26.99
CA GLN A 224 -7.26 -24.65 28.09
C GLN A 224 -6.66 -25.81 28.90
N ASP A 225 -5.64 -25.52 29.71
CA ASP A 225 -4.97 -26.49 30.58
C ASP A 225 -5.93 -27.13 31.60
N ASP A 226 -7.02 -26.45 31.94
CA ASP A 226 -8.08 -26.94 32.84
C ASP A 226 -9.15 -27.79 32.12
N GLY A 227 -8.99 -28.02 30.82
CA GLY A 227 -9.91 -28.79 29.97
C GLY A 227 -11.14 -28.02 29.49
N THR A 228 -11.26 -26.72 29.79
CA THR A 228 -12.35 -25.87 29.28
C THR A 228 -12.03 -25.33 27.88
N LEU A 229 -13.07 -24.96 27.12
CA LEU A 229 -12.91 -24.26 25.84
C LEU A 229 -13.01 -22.76 26.06
N ALA A 230 -12.04 -22.01 25.55
CA ALA A 230 -12.06 -20.55 25.56
C ALA A 230 -12.07 -19.99 24.13
N GLY A 231 -12.91 -18.98 23.94
CA GLY A 231 -12.96 -18.23 22.69
C GLY A 231 -11.75 -17.32 22.56
N VAL A 232 -11.10 -17.36 21.42
CA VAL A 232 -9.89 -16.61 21.10
C VAL A 232 -10.17 -15.69 19.92
N VAL A 233 -9.62 -14.48 19.97
CA VAL A 233 -9.45 -13.64 18.77
C VAL A 233 -7.96 -13.39 18.60
N GLU A 234 -7.38 -13.98 17.57
CA GLU A 234 -6.02 -13.71 17.13
C GLU A 234 -6.03 -12.56 16.15
N ILE A 235 -5.17 -11.57 16.36
CA ILE A 235 -5.01 -10.39 15.53
C ILE A 235 -3.57 -10.34 15.04
N GLN A 236 -3.37 -10.22 13.74
CA GLN A 236 -2.06 -10.17 13.11
C GLN A 236 -1.90 -8.87 12.33
N THR A 237 -0.78 -8.17 12.53
CA THR A 237 -0.44 -6.94 11.81
C THR A 237 1.06 -6.81 11.63
N VAL A 238 1.50 -6.24 10.51
CA VAL A 238 2.92 -5.99 10.24
C VAL A 238 3.27 -4.55 10.64
N VAL A 239 4.27 -4.40 11.50
CA VAL A 239 4.82 -3.10 11.93
C VAL A 239 6.17 -2.77 11.27
N GLY A 240 6.82 -3.78 10.68
CA GLY A 240 8.08 -3.65 9.95
C GLY A 240 9.27 -4.29 10.69
N PRO A 241 10.28 -4.80 9.95
CA PRO A 241 11.33 -5.65 10.50
C PRO A 241 12.30 -4.94 11.47
N GLU A 242 12.37 -3.61 11.43
CA GLU A 242 13.30 -2.82 12.25
C GLU A 242 12.68 -2.23 13.52
N VAL A 243 11.39 -2.44 13.77
CA VAL A 243 10.71 -1.84 14.92
C VAL A 243 10.99 -2.66 16.18
N PRO A 244 11.67 -2.10 17.20
CA PRO A 244 11.91 -2.82 18.45
C PRO A 244 10.66 -2.82 19.34
N SER A 245 10.47 -3.87 20.14
CA SER A 245 9.29 -4.04 21.02
C SER A 245 9.03 -2.83 21.93
N ARG A 246 10.09 -2.14 22.39
CA ARG A 246 9.98 -0.92 23.22
C ARG A 246 9.26 0.25 22.57
N ARG A 247 9.16 0.27 21.24
CA ARG A 247 8.41 1.28 20.48
C ARG A 247 6.95 0.88 20.26
N ILE A 248 6.58 -0.36 20.55
CA ILE A 248 5.20 -0.81 20.44
C ILE A 248 4.43 -0.42 21.70
N GLN A 249 3.33 0.29 21.51
CA GLN A 249 2.39 0.68 22.55
C GLN A 249 1.11 -0.13 22.36
N CYS A 250 1.06 -1.31 22.98
CA CYS A 250 -0.12 -2.17 23.02
C CYS A 250 -0.82 -2.02 24.38
N GLN A 251 -2.08 -1.60 24.37
CA GLN A 251 -2.92 -1.46 25.56
C GLN A 251 -4.16 -2.34 25.40
N ILE A 252 -4.24 -3.37 26.22
CA ILE A 252 -5.35 -4.33 26.25
C ILE A 252 -6.21 -4.00 27.48
N ARG A 253 -7.48 -3.65 27.27
CA ARG A 253 -8.48 -3.36 28.32
C ARG A 253 -9.73 -4.20 28.07
N PRO A 254 -10.62 -4.39 29.08
CA PRO A 254 -11.77 -5.28 28.95
C PRO A 254 -12.68 -4.97 27.75
N HIS A 255 -12.84 -3.69 27.39
CA HIS A 255 -13.69 -3.26 26.27
C HIS A 255 -12.95 -2.44 25.21
N ASN A 256 -11.63 -2.32 25.30
CA ASN A 256 -10.88 -1.41 24.44
C ASN A 256 -9.50 -1.99 24.13
N LEU A 257 -9.09 -1.84 22.88
CA LEU A 257 -7.79 -2.28 22.42
C LEU A 257 -7.15 -1.13 21.64
N SER A 258 -5.89 -0.85 21.95
CA SER A 258 -5.07 0.13 21.23
C SER A 258 -3.71 -0.49 20.91
N LEU A 259 -3.28 -0.39 19.66
CA LEU A 259 -1.94 -0.71 19.20
C LEU A 259 -1.41 0.45 18.37
N ALA A 260 -0.26 0.99 18.77
CA ALA A 260 0.44 2.03 18.03
C ALA A 260 1.95 1.79 18.07
N VAL A 261 2.65 2.27 17.05
CA VAL A 261 4.11 2.42 17.09
C VAL A 261 4.40 3.85 17.53
N GLN A 262 5.28 4.03 18.51
CA GLN A 262 5.61 5.34 19.07
C GLN A 262 6.04 6.33 17.97
N GLY A 263 5.29 7.43 17.84
CA GLY A 263 5.54 8.48 16.85
C GLY A 263 4.86 8.27 15.50
N LEU A 264 4.15 7.16 15.30
CA LEU A 264 3.30 6.89 14.14
C LEU A 264 1.82 6.93 14.54
N PRO A 265 0.90 7.15 13.58
CA PRO A 265 -0.53 7.00 13.82
C PRO A 265 -0.87 5.62 14.39
N PRO A 266 -1.92 5.51 15.25
CA PRO A 266 -2.33 4.22 15.81
C PRO A 266 -2.75 3.26 14.70
N ILE A 267 -2.33 2.00 14.82
CA ILE A 267 -2.68 0.92 13.88
C ILE A 267 -4.13 0.50 14.10
N LEU A 268 -4.50 0.34 15.36
CA LEU A 268 -5.86 0.09 15.84
C LEU A 268 -6.06 0.85 17.15
N ASP A 269 -7.22 1.46 17.33
CA ASP A 269 -7.65 2.07 18.58
C ASP A 269 -9.17 2.14 18.56
N GLY A 270 -9.83 1.47 19.50
CA GLY A 270 -11.28 1.50 19.56
C GLY A 270 -11.92 0.58 20.58
N THR A 271 -13.25 0.63 20.60
CA THR A 271 -14.07 -0.20 21.50
C THR A 271 -14.24 -1.58 20.86
N LEU A 272 -13.90 -2.63 21.62
CA LEU A 272 -14.06 -4.01 21.19
C LEU A 272 -15.54 -4.37 21.06
N PHE A 273 -15.86 -5.34 20.20
CA PHE A 273 -17.23 -5.82 20.03
C PHE A 273 -17.85 -6.36 21.33
N ALA A 274 -17.05 -7.05 22.15
CA ALA A 274 -17.47 -7.54 23.46
C ALA A 274 -16.32 -7.55 24.48
N GLU A 275 -16.62 -7.97 25.71
CA GLU A 275 -15.66 -8.01 26.81
C GLU A 275 -14.62 -9.14 26.64
N ILE A 276 -13.36 -8.82 26.91
CA ILE A 276 -12.23 -9.76 26.94
C ILE A 276 -11.61 -9.82 28.34
N ASP A 277 -10.86 -10.88 28.64
CA ASP A 277 -10.01 -10.97 29.83
C ASP A 277 -8.62 -10.39 29.53
N PRO A 278 -8.25 -9.21 30.08
CA PRO A 278 -6.96 -8.59 29.78
C PRO A 278 -5.78 -9.33 30.42
N THR A 279 -6.02 -10.13 31.46
CA THR A 279 -4.97 -10.85 32.20
C THR A 279 -4.54 -12.12 31.47
N GLU A 280 -5.47 -12.73 30.72
CA GLU A 280 -5.22 -13.90 29.88
C GLU A 280 -4.92 -13.53 28.40
N SER A 281 -5.08 -12.26 28.05
CA SER A 281 -4.76 -11.77 26.71
C SER A 281 -3.29 -11.37 26.61
N THR A 282 -2.64 -11.69 25.50
CA THR A 282 -1.20 -11.45 25.29
C THR A 282 -0.92 -10.83 23.94
N TRP A 283 0.28 -10.27 23.77
CA TRP A 283 0.78 -9.86 22.47
C TRP A 283 2.26 -10.21 22.34
N THR A 284 2.68 -10.51 21.12
CA THR A 284 4.06 -10.84 20.77
C THR A 284 4.49 -10.02 19.56
N LEU A 285 5.80 -9.86 19.39
CA LEU A 285 6.41 -9.26 18.22
C LEU A 285 7.49 -10.20 17.71
N GLU A 286 7.29 -10.76 16.52
CA GLU A 286 8.23 -11.66 15.87
C GLU A 286 8.51 -11.16 14.45
N HIS A 287 9.79 -10.96 14.12
CA HIS A 287 10.22 -10.57 12.76
C HIS A 287 9.48 -9.34 12.17
N GLY A 288 9.02 -8.40 13.00
CA GLY A 288 8.29 -7.21 12.56
C GLY A 288 6.78 -7.42 12.39
N GLU A 289 6.26 -8.57 12.79
CA GLU A 289 4.84 -8.90 12.87
C GLU A 289 4.39 -8.92 14.33
N VAL A 290 3.33 -8.17 14.63
CA VAL A 290 2.68 -8.16 15.94
C VAL A 290 1.49 -9.10 15.89
N THR A 291 1.48 -10.07 16.81
CA THR A 291 0.35 -10.97 17.04
C THR A 291 -0.27 -10.66 18.40
N ILE A 292 -1.56 -10.37 18.45
CA ILE A 292 -2.31 -10.15 19.68
C ILE A 292 -3.31 -11.29 19.84
N LEU A 293 -3.27 -11.98 20.97
CA LEU A 293 -4.21 -13.03 21.33
C LEU A 293 -5.14 -12.49 22.41
N LEU A 294 -6.41 -12.26 22.06
CA LEU A 294 -7.44 -11.86 23.00
C LEU A 294 -8.21 -13.07 23.50
N ARG A 295 -8.44 -13.12 24.82
CA ARG A 295 -9.31 -14.10 25.46
C ARG A 295 -10.72 -13.52 25.60
N LYS A 296 -11.72 -14.11 24.93
CA LYS A 296 -13.11 -13.70 25.10
C LYS A 296 -13.63 -14.12 26.46
N LYS A 297 -14.41 -13.25 27.11
CA LYS A 297 -15.12 -13.60 28.34
C LYS A 297 -16.32 -14.51 28.09
N ALA A 298 -17.00 -14.33 26.95
CA ALA A 298 -18.02 -15.24 26.44
C ALA A 298 -17.43 -16.06 25.28
N SER A 299 -17.07 -17.32 25.55
CA SER A 299 -16.30 -18.16 24.62
C SER A 299 -17.04 -18.50 23.33
N ASP A 300 -18.36 -18.70 23.42
CA ASP A 300 -19.27 -19.08 22.32
C ASP A 300 -19.70 -17.91 21.42
N GLN A 301 -19.36 -16.67 21.79
CA GLN A 301 -19.79 -15.49 21.05
C GLN A 301 -18.98 -15.32 19.76
N ALA A 302 -19.64 -15.51 18.62
CA ALA A 302 -19.08 -15.15 17.32
C ALA A 302 -19.00 -13.62 17.18
N TRP A 303 -17.79 -13.10 17.01
CA TRP A 303 -17.57 -11.68 16.80
C TRP A 303 -17.74 -11.38 15.31
N PRO A 304 -18.66 -10.48 14.96
CA PRO A 304 -18.79 -10.00 13.61
C PRO A 304 -17.82 -8.86 13.35
N GLU A 305 -17.02 -8.35 14.28
CA GLU A 305 -15.99 -7.34 14.05
C GLU A 305 -15.08 -7.32 15.29
N LEU A 306 -13.85 -6.83 15.15
CA LEU A 306 -12.97 -6.63 16.31
C LEU A 306 -13.34 -5.34 17.01
N ILE A 307 -13.33 -4.23 16.27
CA ILE A 307 -13.66 -2.89 16.74
C ILE A 307 -15.01 -2.49 16.17
N LEU A 308 -15.88 -1.93 17.01
CA LEU A 308 -17.22 -1.51 16.61
C LEU A 308 -17.18 -0.48 15.46
N GLY A 309 -17.82 -0.80 14.33
CA GLY A 309 -17.91 0.08 13.16
C GLY A 309 -16.69 0.06 12.23
N GLU A 310 -15.83 -0.96 12.33
CA GLU A 310 -14.66 -1.09 11.46
C GLU A 310 -15.04 -1.42 10.00
N LYS A 311 -14.28 -0.87 9.05
CA LYS A 311 -14.45 -1.19 7.63
C LYS A 311 -13.63 -2.44 7.28
N ARG A 312 -14.33 -3.50 6.88
CA ARG A 312 -13.69 -4.72 6.39
C ARG A 312 -13.31 -4.63 4.92
N VAL A 313 -12.24 -5.36 4.59
CA VAL A 313 -11.80 -5.58 3.22
C VAL A 313 -11.57 -7.07 2.99
N ASP A 314 -11.75 -7.51 1.76
CA ASP A 314 -11.18 -8.79 1.34
C ASP A 314 -9.67 -8.59 1.16
N GLN A 315 -8.88 -9.23 2.02
CA GLN A 315 -7.42 -9.07 2.05
C GLN A 315 -6.78 -9.50 0.73
N THR A 316 -7.30 -10.55 0.08
CA THR A 316 -6.75 -11.05 -1.18
C THR A 316 -6.98 -10.03 -2.29
N VAL A 317 -8.18 -9.45 -2.33
CA VAL A 317 -8.52 -8.39 -3.28
C VAL A 317 -7.70 -7.12 -2.99
N TYR A 318 -7.57 -6.72 -1.72
CA TYR A 318 -6.79 -5.54 -1.33
C TYR A 318 -5.31 -5.68 -1.70
N GLU A 319 -4.66 -6.80 -1.33
CA GLU A 319 -3.26 -7.06 -1.69
C GLU A 319 -3.07 -7.13 -3.21
N ALA A 320 -4.01 -7.73 -3.94
CA ALA A 320 -3.96 -7.75 -5.40
C ALA A 320 -4.04 -6.34 -5.99
N GLN A 321 -4.93 -5.48 -5.49
CA GLN A 321 -5.02 -4.08 -5.92
C GLN A 321 -3.74 -3.30 -5.59
N VAL A 322 -3.20 -3.44 -4.38
CA VAL A 322 -1.93 -2.80 -3.99
C VAL A 322 -0.80 -3.23 -4.93
N ARG A 323 -0.74 -4.51 -5.28
CA ARG A 323 0.25 -5.05 -6.24
C ARG A 323 0.09 -4.48 -7.64
N GLN A 324 -1.16 -4.33 -8.10
CA GLN A 324 -1.42 -3.70 -9.40
C GLN A 324 -0.95 -2.24 -9.41
N VAL A 325 -1.28 -1.46 -8.38
CA VAL A 325 -0.84 -0.06 -8.24
C VAL A 325 0.68 0.01 -8.16
N ALA A 326 1.33 -0.82 -7.33
CA ALA A 326 2.78 -0.86 -7.21
C ALA A 326 3.47 -1.22 -8.54
N THR A 327 2.90 -2.14 -9.31
CA THR A 327 3.41 -2.49 -10.65
C THR A 327 3.28 -1.32 -11.61
N ALA A 328 2.13 -0.62 -11.60
CA ALA A 328 1.90 0.55 -12.43
C ALA A 328 2.77 1.75 -12.04
N LEU A 329 3.22 1.85 -10.78
CA LEU A 329 4.14 2.89 -10.29
C LEU A 329 5.60 2.68 -10.72
N GLN A 330 6.00 1.46 -11.09
CA GLN A 330 7.39 1.16 -11.47
C GLN A 330 8.01 2.16 -12.48
N PRO A 331 7.36 2.53 -13.60
CA PRO A 331 7.94 3.48 -14.55
C PRO A 331 8.01 4.93 -14.01
N TYR A 332 7.29 5.25 -12.94
CA TYR A 332 7.32 6.55 -12.27
C TYR A 332 8.44 6.66 -11.24
N MET A 333 8.83 5.52 -10.65
CA MET A 333 9.83 5.46 -9.59
C MET A 333 11.21 5.86 -10.10
N GLN A 334 11.79 6.84 -9.41
CA GLN A 334 13.16 7.28 -9.59
C GLN A 334 13.93 7.11 -8.28
N THR A 335 15.26 7.17 -8.37
CA THR A 335 16.13 7.09 -7.20
C THR A 335 17.18 8.17 -7.19
N TYR A 336 17.54 8.58 -5.98
CA TYR A 336 18.81 9.25 -5.72
C TYR A 336 19.45 8.64 -4.47
N THR A 337 20.76 8.75 -4.39
CA THR A 337 21.53 8.27 -3.25
C THR A 337 21.93 9.45 -2.38
N TYR A 338 21.99 9.22 -1.07
CA TYR A 338 22.47 10.20 -0.10
C TYR A 338 23.44 9.54 0.86
N VAL A 339 24.31 10.34 1.46
CA VAL A 339 25.23 9.88 2.50
C VAL A 339 24.71 10.37 3.84
N HIS A 340 24.57 9.46 4.79
CA HIS A 340 24.28 9.77 6.18
C HIS A 340 25.34 9.15 7.08
N PHE A 341 25.56 9.71 8.26
CA PHE A 341 26.53 9.18 9.20
C PHE A 341 25.83 8.28 10.20
N GLY A 342 26.22 7.01 10.23
CA GLY A 342 25.73 6.07 11.25
C GLY A 342 26.26 6.43 12.64
N THR A 343 25.77 5.75 13.68
CA THR A 343 26.18 5.95 15.09
C THR A 343 27.68 5.84 15.33
N ASN A 344 28.41 5.20 14.41
CA ASN A 344 29.83 4.92 14.50
C ASN A 344 30.68 6.01 13.81
N GLY A 345 30.05 7.07 13.29
CA GLY A 345 30.70 8.12 12.49
C GLY A 345 31.11 7.67 11.09
N VAL A 346 30.79 6.44 10.70
CA VAL A 346 31.08 5.92 9.36
C VAL A 346 29.99 6.41 8.39
N PRO A 347 30.37 6.99 7.24
CA PRO A 347 29.41 7.35 6.20
C PRO A 347 28.76 6.10 5.62
N GLN A 348 27.44 6.07 5.65
CA GLN A 348 26.60 5.03 5.05
C GLN A 348 25.81 5.65 3.89
N GLN A 349 25.71 4.90 2.80
CA GLN A 349 24.93 5.29 1.64
C GLN A 349 23.51 4.79 1.79
N GLY A 350 22.55 5.71 1.75
CA GLY A 350 21.12 5.41 1.64
C GLY A 350 20.62 5.65 0.22
N THR A 351 19.50 5.03 -0.12
CA THR A 351 18.77 5.23 -1.37
C THR A 351 17.38 5.72 -1.04
N VAL A 352 16.95 6.79 -1.71
CA VAL A 352 15.55 7.23 -1.68
C VAL A 352 14.91 6.83 -2.99
N TRP A 353 13.71 6.26 -2.88
CA TRP A 353 12.81 6.05 -3.99
C TRP A 353 11.76 7.15 -3.98
N TYR A 354 11.45 7.73 -5.13
CA TYR A 354 10.45 8.79 -5.22
C TYR A 354 9.66 8.77 -6.52
N VAL A 355 8.47 9.37 -6.48
CA VAL A 355 7.57 9.64 -7.60
C VAL A 355 7.36 11.16 -7.63
N MET A 356 7.56 11.76 -8.81
CA MET A 356 7.34 13.20 -8.99
C MET A 356 5.84 13.53 -9.03
N ASP A 357 5.52 14.80 -8.82
CA ASP A 357 4.18 15.35 -9.01
C ASP A 357 3.70 15.34 -10.47
N GLU A 358 2.51 15.92 -10.70
CA GLU A 358 1.87 16.01 -12.00
C GLU A 358 2.71 16.76 -13.04
N VAL A 359 3.44 17.80 -12.61
CA VAL A 359 4.32 18.59 -13.50
C VAL A 359 5.49 17.71 -13.94
N GLY A 360 6.12 17.02 -12.99
CA GLY A 360 7.23 16.13 -13.27
C GLY A 360 6.86 14.99 -14.21
N ASN A 361 5.72 14.35 -13.96
CA ASN A 361 5.26 13.21 -14.76
C ASN A 361 4.80 13.62 -16.17
N ALA A 362 4.38 14.87 -16.37
CA ALA A 362 3.98 15.39 -17.67
C ALA A 362 5.15 15.78 -18.58
N MET A 363 6.40 15.87 -18.08
CA MET A 363 7.56 16.06 -18.94
C MET A 363 7.78 14.84 -19.84
N ALA A 364 7.93 15.07 -21.14
CA ALA A 364 8.16 14.00 -22.10
C ALA A 364 9.61 13.50 -22.09
N ASN A 365 9.83 12.24 -22.48
CA ASN A 365 11.18 11.69 -22.61
C ASN A 365 11.83 12.11 -23.93
N SER A 366 13.09 12.54 -23.89
CA SER A 366 13.92 12.81 -25.07
C SER A 366 15.39 12.52 -24.78
N THR A 367 16.10 11.94 -25.75
CA THR A 367 17.57 11.79 -25.68
C THR A 367 18.32 13.08 -26.02
N ALA A 368 17.61 14.10 -26.51
CA ALA A 368 18.10 15.45 -26.74
C ALA A 368 17.14 16.44 -26.06
N PRO A 369 17.15 16.50 -24.71
CA PRO A 369 16.16 17.27 -23.97
C PRO A 369 16.36 18.77 -24.12
N ASN A 370 15.26 19.53 -24.04
CA ASN A 370 15.30 21.01 -23.98
C ASN A 370 15.27 21.54 -22.55
N THR A 371 15.04 20.67 -21.55
CA THR A 371 14.96 21.02 -20.13
C THR A 371 15.78 20.05 -19.28
N ALA A 372 16.53 20.58 -18.32
CA ALA A 372 17.20 19.79 -17.29
C ALA A 372 16.24 19.62 -16.10
N CYS A 373 16.23 18.44 -15.48
CA CYS A 373 15.43 18.17 -14.29
C CYS A 373 16.10 17.10 -13.43
N TYR A 374 16.62 17.49 -12.27
CA TYR A 374 17.42 16.61 -11.40
C TYR A 374 17.04 16.76 -9.92
N SER A 375 17.25 15.69 -9.15
CA SER A 375 16.99 15.69 -7.71
C SER A 375 17.91 16.66 -6.95
N PHE A 376 17.34 17.33 -5.96
CA PHE A 376 18.00 18.30 -5.09
C PHE A 376 17.50 18.13 -3.66
N LEU A 377 18.45 18.09 -2.71
CA LEU A 377 18.14 18.04 -1.29
C LEU A 377 18.30 19.44 -0.71
N TYR A 378 17.18 20.03 -0.31
CA TYR A 378 17.13 21.31 0.38
C TYR A 378 17.17 21.10 1.89
N CYS A 379 18.21 21.64 2.53
CA CYS A 379 18.27 21.72 3.98
C CYS A 379 17.73 23.09 4.38
N SER A 380 16.55 23.13 5.00
CA SER A 380 15.98 24.40 5.45
C SER A 380 16.85 25.00 6.55
N PRO A 381 17.42 26.20 6.36
CA PRO A 381 18.23 26.85 7.39
C PRO A 381 17.39 27.32 8.58
N THR A 382 16.06 27.40 8.41
CA THR A 382 15.14 27.87 9.45
C THR A 382 14.64 26.72 10.32
N THR A 383 14.30 25.57 9.72
CA THR A 383 13.71 24.43 10.44
C THR A 383 14.67 23.27 10.65
N GLY A 384 15.80 23.22 9.93
CA GLY A 384 16.71 22.07 9.90
C GLY A 384 16.13 20.85 9.19
N ALA A 385 14.93 20.95 8.61
CA ALA A 385 14.31 19.88 7.84
C ALA A 385 15.01 19.70 6.50
N VAL A 386 15.12 18.45 6.06
CA VAL A 386 15.65 18.09 4.74
C VAL A 386 14.47 17.73 3.85
N ASN A 387 14.21 18.56 2.85
CA ASN A 387 13.17 18.34 1.85
C ASN A 387 13.81 17.98 0.52
N ALA A 388 13.20 17.05 -0.21
CA ALA A 388 13.67 16.62 -1.53
C ALA A 388 12.76 17.20 -2.60
N TYR A 389 13.37 17.76 -3.65
CA TYR A 389 12.67 18.27 -4.82
C TYR A 389 13.41 17.82 -6.08
N ASN A 390 12.76 17.92 -7.23
CA ASN A 390 13.46 18.05 -8.49
C ASN A 390 13.55 19.53 -8.89
N VAL A 391 14.71 19.94 -9.38
CA VAL A 391 14.96 21.30 -9.88
C VAL A 391 14.96 21.24 -11.39
N MET A 392 14.10 22.05 -12.01
CA MET A 392 13.87 22.10 -13.46
C MET A 392 14.31 23.44 -14.05
N TRP A 393 15.03 23.45 -15.17
CA TRP A 393 15.37 24.69 -15.89
C TRP A 393 15.57 24.45 -17.40
N PRO A 394 15.28 25.44 -18.27
CA PRO A 394 15.46 25.32 -19.70
C PRO A 394 16.95 25.30 -20.05
N ILE A 395 17.37 24.33 -20.88
CA ILE A 395 18.75 24.22 -21.41
C ILE A 395 18.84 24.57 -22.89
N GLN A 396 17.69 24.82 -23.52
CA GLN A 396 17.51 25.38 -24.85
C GLN A 396 16.48 26.52 -24.78
N ASP A 397 16.34 27.32 -25.83
CA ASP A 397 15.23 28.26 -25.94
C ASP A 397 13.95 27.49 -26.27
N LEU A 398 12.86 27.75 -25.56
CA LEU A 398 11.54 27.16 -25.83
C LEU A 398 10.60 28.21 -26.41
N THR A 399 9.71 27.74 -27.29
CA THR A 399 8.64 28.55 -27.91
C THR A 399 7.26 28.11 -27.44
N GLN A 400 6.26 28.98 -27.59
CA GLN A 400 4.89 28.66 -27.19
C GLN A 400 4.38 27.34 -27.81
N GLY A 401 3.75 26.50 -26.98
CA GLY A 401 3.24 25.19 -27.36
C GLY A 401 4.31 24.11 -27.46
N GLU A 402 5.60 24.46 -27.36
CA GLU A 402 6.68 23.48 -27.38
C GLU A 402 6.65 22.61 -26.12
N LYS A 403 6.88 21.31 -26.31
CA LYS A 403 6.92 20.36 -25.22
C LYS A 403 8.17 20.49 -24.37
N VAL A 404 7.98 20.41 -23.06
CA VAL A 404 9.06 20.27 -22.10
C VAL A 404 9.53 18.82 -22.10
N THR A 405 10.81 18.60 -22.37
CA THR A 405 11.42 17.27 -22.46
C THR A 405 12.63 17.12 -21.55
N ARG A 406 12.79 15.92 -21.00
CA ARG A 406 13.96 15.50 -20.19
C ARG A 406 14.42 14.10 -20.61
N ASP A 407 15.65 13.72 -20.29
CA ASP A 407 16.11 12.34 -20.49
C ASP A 407 15.82 11.50 -19.25
N PHE A 408 14.94 10.49 -19.36
CA PHE A 408 14.55 9.64 -18.23
C PHE A 408 15.70 8.75 -17.72
N ARG A 409 16.76 8.56 -18.51
CA ARG A 409 17.91 7.72 -18.13
C ARG A 409 18.90 8.48 -17.24
N LEU A 410 18.87 9.80 -17.25
CA LEU A 410 19.83 10.65 -16.58
C LEU A 410 19.28 11.12 -15.24
N THR A 411 19.78 10.54 -14.15
CA THR A 411 19.56 11.05 -12.79
C THR A 411 20.54 12.18 -12.42
N ARG A 412 21.53 12.42 -13.29
CA ARG A 412 22.50 13.52 -13.26
C ARG A 412 22.91 13.87 -14.70
N PRO A 413 23.46 15.07 -14.95
CA PRO A 413 23.97 15.43 -16.27
C PRO A 413 24.97 14.41 -16.80
N ASP A 414 25.00 14.22 -18.13
CA ASP A 414 26.04 13.42 -18.75
C ASP A 414 27.40 14.11 -18.56
N THR A 415 28.35 13.40 -17.95
CA THR A 415 29.72 13.88 -17.77
C THR A 415 30.53 13.86 -19.07
N ALA A 416 30.01 13.27 -20.14
CA ALA A 416 30.66 13.20 -21.44
C ALA A 416 30.53 14.51 -22.26
N THR A 417 30.94 15.64 -21.69
CA THR A 417 31.45 16.80 -22.44
C THR A 417 32.05 17.81 -21.47
N LYS A 418 33.35 17.66 -21.19
CA LYS A 418 34.23 18.79 -20.88
C LYS A 418 35.39 18.77 -21.85
#